data_AF-A0ABD2HJW5-F1
#
_entry.id   AF-A0ABD2HJW5-F1
#
_cell.length_a   1.000
_cell.length_b   1.000
_cell.length_c   1.000
_cell.angle_alpha   90.00
_cell.angle_beta   90.00
_cell.angle_gamma   90.00
#
_symmetry.space_group_name_H-M   'P 1'
#
loop_
_entity.id
_entity.type
_entity.pdbx_description
1 polymer ?
#
loop_
_entity_poly.entity_id
_entity_poly.type
_entity_poly.pdbx_seq_one_letter_code
_entity_poly.pdbx_strand_id
1 'polypeptide(L)'
;MARFIHREESEITMDYVNLPEPTAGSNALESGPGEDAGLTPAVSGRTLRLVAVSFGLLCILQVALNISLHFTLYSKTSDIDVSCTNLTYETEKLKKELIHFDHFFQQGWVYIRPSFYYISSVRKTWLESRADCLQIGADLVIINSKAEQLLVHR
;
A
#
# COMPACT_ATOMS: atom_id res chain seq x y z
N MET A 1 -34.74 -9.95 19.81
CA MET A 1 -33.55 -10.17 18.97
C MET A 1 -33.06 -8.81 18.51
N ALA A 2 -31.76 -8.55 18.61
CA ALA A 2 -31.14 -7.29 18.21
C ALA A 2 -30.26 -7.49 16.98
N ARG A 3 -30.11 -6.46 16.14
CA ARG A 3 -29.17 -6.42 15.00
C ARG A 3 -28.19 -5.26 15.18
N PHE A 4 -26.90 -5.54 15.00
CA PHE A 4 -25.85 -4.52 15.08
C PHE A 4 -25.98 -3.48 13.96
N ILE A 5 -25.70 -2.20 14.26
CA ILE A 5 -25.74 -1.08 13.31
C ILE A 5 -24.32 -0.53 13.14
N HIS A 6 -23.77 -0.62 11.93
CA HIS A 6 -22.47 -0.01 11.61
C HIS A 6 -22.60 1.51 11.50
N ARG A 7 -21.80 2.26 12.28
CA ARG A 7 -21.71 3.73 12.21
C ARG A 7 -20.33 4.07 11.68
N GLU A 8 -20.24 4.50 10.44
CA GLU A 8 -18.99 4.90 9.79
C GLU A 8 -18.74 6.39 10.09
N GLU A 9 -17.67 6.72 10.83
CA GLU A 9 -17.22 8.09 11.09
C GLU A 9 -16.22 8.50 9.99
N SER A 10 -16.57 9.49 9.16
CA SER A 10 -15.69 10.06 8.13
C SER A 10 -15.15 11.42 8.59
N GLU A 11 -13.85 11.51 8.86
CA GLU A 11 -13.12 12.78 9.02
C GLU A 11 -11.92 12.76 8.07
N ILE A 12 -11.88 13.69 7.11
CA ILE A 12 -10.66 13.98 6.31
C ILE A 12 -10.54 15.50 6.20
N THR A 13 -9.62 16.07 6.97
CA THR A 13 -9.05 17.40 6.74
C THR A 13 -7.61 17.19 6.27
N MET A 14 -7.28 17.71 5.08
CA MET A 14 -5.89 17.81 4.61
C MET A 14 -5.72 19.20 3.99
N ASP A 15 -5.09 20.10 4.75
CA ASP A 15 -4.60 21.38 4.27
C ASP A 15 -3.33 21.16 3.45
N TYR A 16 -3.35 21.59 2.19
CA TYR A 16 -2.16 21.66 1.34
C TYR A 16 -1.69 23.12 1.27
N VAL A 17 -0.52 23.40 1.83
CA VAL A 17 0.20 24.67 1.65
C VAL A 17 1.17 24.52 0.48
N ASN A 18 0.93 25.26 -0.61
CA ASN A 18 1.92 25.58 -1.63
C ASN A 18 2.85 26.69 -1.12
N LEU A 19 4.10 26.74 -1.59
CA LEU A 19 4.86 27.97 -1.89
C LEU A 19 6.14 27.61 -2.72
N PRO A 20 6.80 28.55 -3.42
CA PRO A 20 7.18 28.39 -4.82
C PRO A 20 8.71 28.44 -5.08
N GLU A 21 9.13 28.03 -6.28
CA GLU A 21 10.41 28.44 -6.90
C GLU A 21 10.32 29.91 -7.35
N PRO A 22 11.42 30.70 -7.36
CA PRO A 22 12.12 30.86 -8.65
C PRO A 22 13.62 31.25 -8.65
N THR A 23 14.22 30.98 -9.82
CA THR A 23 15.18 31.81 -10.60
C THR A 23 16.70 31.83 -10.32
N ALA A 24 17.42 31.29 -11.32
CA ALA A 24 18.45 31.92 -12.17
C ALA A 24 19.67 32.64 -11.55
N GLY A 25 20.86 32.25 -12.01
CA GLY A 25 22.12 32.97 -11.84
C GLY A 25 23.22 32.35 -12.71
N SER A 26 24.12 33.17 -13.23
CA SER A 26 24.78 33.02 -14.52
C SER A 26 26.32 33.11 -14.46
N ASN A 27 26.98 32.69 -15.56
CA ASN A 27 28.24 33.21 -16.15
C ASN A 27 29.61 32.52 -15.93
N ALA A 28 30.30 32.33 -17.08
CA ALA A 28 31.74 32.52 -17.41
C ALA A 28 32.82 31.73 -16.66
N LEU A 29 34.06 31.50 -17.11
CA LEU A 29 34.85 31.39 -18.36
C LEU A 29 36.32 31.26 -17.84
N GLU A 30 37.16 30.40 -18.44
CA GLU A 30 38.65 30.46 -18.59
C GLU A 30 39.21 29.02 -18.61
N SER A 31 39.75 28.47 -19.71
CA SER A 31 40.97 28.75 -20.49
C SER A 31 42.27 28.16 -19.93
N GLY A 32 42.94 27.34 -20.75
CA GLY A 32 44.40 27.30 -20.84
C GLY A 32 45.12 26.00 -20.42
N PRO A 33 46.28 25.65 -21.02
CA PRO A 33 46.59 24.29 -21.49
C PRO A 33 47.87 23.65 -20.89
N GLY A 34 48.16 22.40 -21.24
CA GLY A 34 49.47 21.77 -21.02
C GLY A 34 49.59 20.43 -21.75
N GLU A 35 50.54 20.37 -22.68
CA GLU A 35 50.90 19.22 -23.51
C GLU A 35 52.04 18.42 -22.88
N ASP A 36 51.92 17.10 -22.81
CA ASP A 36 53.06 16.23 -22.48
C ASP A 36 53.00 14.94 -23.32
N ALA A 37 53.74 14.97 -24.43
CA ALA A 37 53.94 13.85 -25.32
C ALA A 37 54.88 12.80 -24.69
N GLY A 38 54.40 11.57 -24.53
CA GLY A 38 55.19 10.39 -24.16
C GLY A 38 55.13 9.32 -25.26
N LEU A 39 56.27 9.08 -25.89
CA LEU A 39 56.53 8.21 -27.05
C LEU A 39 56.08 6.74 -26.85
N THR A 40 55.42 6.16 -27.86
CA THR A 40 55.12 4.72 -27.97
C THR A 40 56.03 4.06 -29.00
N PRO A 41 56.37 2.75 -28.87
CA PRO A 41 57.11 2.03 -29.90
C PRO A 41 56.20 1.79 -31.10
N ALA A 42 56.75 1.88 -32.31
CA ALA A 42 56.02 1.77 -33.57
C ALA A 42 55.39 0.37 -33.76
N VAL A 43 54.18 0.21 -33.22
CA VAL A 43 53.21 -0.81 -33.59
C VAL A 43 52.28 -0.17 -34.63
N SER A 44 52.10 -0.86 -35.76
CA SER A 44 51.26 -0.41 -36.89
C SER A 44 49.97 0.27 -36.42
N GLY A 45 49.82 1.58 -36.63
CA GLY A 45 48.73 2.39 -36.06
C GLY A 45 47.30 1.91 -36.39
N ARG A 46 47.17 0.99 -37.36
CA ARG A 46 45.92 0.28 -37.67
C ARG A 46 45.49 -0.69 -36.57
N THR A 47 46.42 -1.41 -35.94
CA THR A 47 46.10 -2.37 -34.88
C THR A 47 45.77 -1.66 -33.57
N LEU A 48 46.48 -0.58 -33.23
CA LEU A 48 46.20 0.25 -32.05
C LEU A 48 44.78 0.87 -32.11
N ARG A 49 44.35 1.37 -33.28
CA ARG A 49 42.99 1.89 -33.45
C ARG A 49 41.92 0.83 -33.27
N LEU A 50 42.14 -0.39 -33.79
CA LEU A 50 41.19 -1.49 -33.60
C LEU A 50 41.10 -1.91 -32.13
N VAL A 51 42.23 -1.95 -31.43
CA VAL A 51 42.28 -2.23 -29.99
C VAL A 51 41.56 -1.15 -29.18
N ALA A 52 41.75 0.13 -29.51
CA ALA A 52 41.04 1.23 -28.84
C ALA A 52 39.53 1.22 -29.09
N VAL A 53 39.09 0.96 -30.33
CA VAL A 53 37.67 0.86 -30.69
C VAL A 53 37.01 -0.32 -29.98
N SER A 54 37.66 -1.49 -29.97
CA SER A 54 37.13 -2.67 -29.28
C SER A 54 37.06 -2.46 -27.77
N PHE A 55 38.09 -1.88 -27.16
CA PHE A 55 38.08 -1.56 -25.73
C PHE A 55 36.98 -0.54 -25.38
N GLY A 56 36.82 0.53 -26.18
CA GLY A 56 35.76 1.50 -25.98
C GLY A 56 34.36 0.88 -26.08
N LEU A 57 34.15 -0.02 -27.03
CA LEU A 57 32.87 -0.71 -27.22
C LEU A 57 32.57 -1.66 -26.04
N LEU A 58 33.58 -2.34 -25.49
CA LEU A 58 33.46 -3.13 -24.26
C LEU A 58 33.08 -2.28 -23.05
N CYS A 59 33.70 -1.10 -22.89
CA CYS A 59 33.35 -0.17 -21.81
C CYS A 59 31.90 0.31 -21.91
N ILE A 60 31.44 0.66 -23.11
CA ILE A 60 30.05 1.08 -23.34
C ILE A 60 29.08 -0.07 -23.01
N LEU A 61 29.39 -1.28 -23.46
CA LEU A 61 28.57 -2.46 -23.15
C LEU A 61 28.52 -2.75 -21.65
N GLN A 62 29.64 -2.63 -20.95
CA GLN A 62 29.71 -2.83 -19.49
C GLN A 62 28.89 -1.78 -18.74
N VAL A 63 28.99 -0.51 -19.12
CA VAL A 63 28.20 0.57 -18.51
C VAL A 63 26.71 0.38 -18.78
N ALA A 64 26.32 0.07 -20.01
CA ALA A 64 24.93 -0.20 -20.36
C ALA A 64 24.36 -1.38 -19.55
N LEU A 65 25.08 -2.51 -19.49
CA LEU A 65 24.68 -3.66 -18.68
C LEU A 65 24.53 -3.32 -17.20
N ASN A 66 25.47 -2.56 -16.64
CA ASN A 66 25.44 -2.20 -15.22
C ASN A 66 24.25 -1.28 -14.90
N ILE A 67 24.01 -0.26 -15.74
CA ILE A 67 22.85 0.63 -15.60
C ILE A 67 21.54 -0.13 -15.74
N SER A 68 21.40 -0.99 -16.76
CA SER A 68 20.19 -1.78 -16.98
C SER A 68 19.93 -2.76 -15.83
N LEU A 69 20.97 -3.40 -15.30
CA LEU A 69 20.87 -4.30 -14.17
C LEU A 69 20.44 -3.55 -12.90
N HIS A 70 21.08 -2.42 -12.60
CA HIS A 70 20.77 -1.61 -11.43
C HIS A 70 19.34 -1.06 -11.49
N PHE A 71 18.90 -0.58 -12.66
CA PHE A 71 17.52 -0.13 -12.86
C PHE A 71 16.50 -1.26 -12.66
N THR A 72 16.82 -2.47 -13.15
CA THR A 72 15.96 -3.65 -12.96
C THR A 72 15.88 -4.05 -11.49
N LEU A 73 17.01 -4.06 -10.78
CA LEU A 73 17.05 -4.37 -9.34
C LEU A 73 16.33 -3.29 -8.51
N TYR A 74 16.50 -2.01 -8.84
CA TYR A 74 15.83 -0.91 -8.17
C TYR A 74 14.32 -0.97 -8.36
N SER A 75 13.84 -1.10 -9.60
CA SER A 75 12.41 -1.22 -9.90
C SER A 75 11.78 -2.46 -9.26
N LYS A 76 12.45 -3.62 -9.34
CA LYS A 76 12.02 -4.86 -8.67
C LYS A 76 11.91 -4.68 -7.16
N THR A 77 12.88 -4.02 -6.54
CA THR A 77 12.88 -3.76 -5.09
C THR A 77 11.75 -2.82 -4.70
N SER A 78 11.50 -1.76 -5.47
CA SER A 78 10.38 -0.84 -5.20
C SER A 78 9.00 -1.51 -5.34
N ASP A 79 8.83 -2.39 -6.33
CA ASP A 79 7.58 -3.12 -6.54
C ASP A 79 7.33 -4.13 -5.40
N ILE A 80 8.39 -4.83 -4.98
CA ILE A 80 8.34 -5.73 -3.81
C ILE A 80 7.98 -4.94 -2.54
N ASP A 81 8.58 -3.77 -2.31
CA ASP A 81 8.32 -2.96 -1.12
C ASP A 81 6.85 -2.48 -1.07
N VAL A 82 6.32 -1.99 -2.20
CA VAL A 82 4.91 -1.60 -2.33
C VAL A 82 3.98 -2.81 -2.10
N SER A 83 4.31 -3.97 -2.67
CA SER A 83 3.52 -5.18 -2.49
C SER A 83 3.55 -5.69 -1.04
N CYS A 84 4.72 -5.70 -0.40
CA CYS A 84 4.90 -6.13 0.99
C CYS A 84 4.16 -5.22 1.96
N THR A 85 4.22 -3.90 1.77
CA THR A 85 3.52 -2.94 2.61
C THR A 85 2.00 -3.06 2.46
N ASN A 86 1.49 -3.23 1.22
CA ASN A 86 0.06 -3.47 0.97
C ASN A 86 -0.42 -4.78 1.62
N LEU A 87 0.34 -5.87 1.47
CA LEU A 87 0.01 -7.15 2.10
C LEU A 87 0.01 -7.04 3.63
N THR A 88 0.98 -6.31 4.20
CA THR A 88 1.03 -6.06 5.64
C THR A 88 -0.21 -5.29 6.09
N TYR A 89 -0.60 -4.24 5.37
CA TYR A 89 -1.82 -3.48 5.64
C TYR A 89 -3.08 -4.37 5.61
N GLU A 90 -3.24 -5.20 4.58
CA GLU A 90 -4.36 -6.15 4.47
C GLU A 90 -4.36 -7.16 5.62
N THR A 91 -3.19 -7.69 6.01
CA THR A 91 -3.11 -8.61 7.15
C THR A 91 -3.48 -7.94 8.46
N GLU A 92 -3.06 -6.70 8.70
CA GLU A 92 -3.41 -5.97 9.92
C GLU A 92 -4.89 -5.59 9.95
N LYS A 93 -5.46 -5.23 8.79
CA LYS A 93 -6.90 -4.99 8.65
C LYS A 93 -7.70 -6.25 8.94
N LEU A 94 -7.36 -7.38 8.32
CA LEU A 94 -8.02 -8.66 8.55
C LEU A 94 -7.87 -9.15 9.99
N LYS A 95 -6.72 -8.93 10.63
CA LYS A 95 -6.53 -9.23 12.05
C LYS A 95 -7.46 -8.39 12.94
N LYS A 96 -7.57 -7.08 12.67
CA LYS A 96 -8.47 -6.19 13.42
C LYS A 96 -9.92 -6.63 13.28
N GLU A 97 -10.35 -6.95 12.06
CA GLU A 97 -11.67 -7.52 11.80
C GLU A 97 -11.86 -8.80 12.61
N LEU A 98 -10.91 -9.74 12.54
CA LEU A 98 -11.01 -11.02 13.25
C LEU A 98 -11.12 -10.86 14.77
N ILE A 99 -10.33 -9.95 15.36
CA ILE A 99 -10.41 -9.62 16.80
C ILE A 99 -11.79 -9.04 17.14
N HIS A 100 -12.34 -8.19 16.27
CA HIS A 100 -13.67 -7.62 16.44
C HIS A 100 -14.77 -8.69 16.37
N PHE A 101 -14.68 -9.62 15.40
CA PHE A 101 -15.55 -10.79 15.30
C PHE A 101 -15.49 -11.64 16.58
N ASP A 102 -14.29 -11.99 17.05
CA ASP A 102 -14.10 -12.81 18.24
C ASP A 102 -14.73 -12.18 19.48
N HIS A 103 -14.56 -10.86 19.66
CA HIS A 103 -15.17 -10.12 20.75
C HIS A 103 -16.70 -10.23 20.77
N PHE A 104 -17.35 -10.11 19.61
CA PHE A 104 -18.81 -10.29 19.50
C PHE A 104 -19.24 -11.72 19.82
N PHE A 105 -18.50 -12.73 19.34
CA PHE A 105 -18.80 -14.13 19.66
C PHE A 105 -18.70 -14.40 21.17
N GLN A 106 -17.69 -13.86 21.85
CA GLN A 106 -17.54 -14.00 23.30
C GLN A 106 -18.71 -13.35 24.08
N GLN A 107 -19.32 -12.30 23.54
CA GLN A 107 -20.51 -11.65 24.09
C GLN A 107 -21.83 -12.37 23.74
N GLY A 108 -21.78 -13.49 23.01
CA GLY A 108 -22.97 -14.27 22.64
C GLY A 108 -23.70 -13.76 21.39
N TRP A 109 -23.06 -12.93 20.56
CA TRP A 109 -23.60 -12.56 19.26
C TRP A 109 -23.38 -13.68 18.24
N VAL A 110 -24.34 -13.81 17.32
CA VAL A 110 -24.31 -14.79 16.23
C VAL A 110 -24.18 -14.04 14.91
N TYR A 111 -23.14 -14.38 14.15
CA TYR A 111 -22.98 -13.85 12.80
C TYR A 111 -23.82 -14.66 11.80
N ILE A 112 -24.80 -14.01 11.18
CA ILE A 112 -25.63 -14.55 10.10
C ILE A 112 -25.53 -13.55 8.95
N ARG A 113 -24.79 -13.91 7.89
CA ARG A 113 -24.48 -13.00 6.79
C ARG A 113 -25.73 -12.23 6.30
N PRO A 114 -25.67 -10.88 6.18
CA PRO A 114 -24.49 -10.01 6.33
C PRO A 114 -24.31 -9.38 7.72
N SER A 115 -25.05 -9.78 8.75
CA SER A 115 -25.13 -9.04 10.02
C SER A 115 -24.94 -9.90 11.28
N PHE A 116 -24.69 -9.23 12.41
CA PHE A 116 -24.67 -9.87 13.72
C PHE A 116 -26.02 -9.74 14.43
N TYR A 117 -26.41 -10.81 15.10
CA TYR A 117 -27.67 -10.95 15.80
C TYR A 117 -27.44 -11.33 17.26
N TYR A 118 -28.18 -10.68 18.17
CA TYR A 118 -28.20 -11.04 19.59
C TYR A 118 -29.58 -11.59 19.96
N ILE A 119 -29.61 -12.77 20.57
CA ILE A 119 -30.84 -13.47 20.96
C ILE A 119 -30.92 -13.53 22.47
N SER A 120 -31.74 -12.64 23.07
CA SER A 120 -32.04 -12.68 24.50
C SER A 120 -32.83 -13.93 24.87
N SER A 121 -32.44 -14.60 25.94
CA SER A 121 -33.22 -15.67 26.59
C SER A 121 -34.35 -15.11 27.48
N VAL A 122 -34.29 -13.83 27.82
CA VAL A 122 -35.26 -13.14 28.69
C VAL A 122 -36.38 -12.53 27.85
N ARG A 123 -37.63 -12.77 28.26
CA ARG A 123 -38.81 -12.15 27.67
C ARG A 123 -39.06 -10.79 28.34
N LYS A 124 -39.17 -9.74 27.53
CA LYS A 124 -39.47 -8.37 27.95
C LYS A 124 -40.56 -7.79 27.06
N THR A 125 -41.16 -6.67 27.46
CA THR A 125 -42.05 -5.94 26.56
C THR A 125 -41.28 -5.40 25.35
N TRP A 126 -41.99 -5.06 24.28
CA TRP A 126 -41.35 -4.54 23.06
C TRP A 126 -40.52 -3.28 23.34
N LEU A 127 -41.07 -2.36 24.15
CA LEU A 127 -40.41 -1.10 24.49
C LEU A 127 -39.14 -1.32 25.32
N GLU A 128 -39.21 -2.17 26.35
CA GLU A 128 -38.05 -2.52 27.19
C GLU A 128 -36.97 -3.22 26.36
N SER A 129 -37.37 -4.17 25.51
CA SER A 129 -36.44 -4.89 24.64
C SER A 129 -35.71 -3.94 23.69
N ARG A 130 -36.40 -2.92 23.16
CA ARG A 130 -35.78 -1.91 22.30
C ARG A 130 -34.80 -1.05 23.07
N ALA A 131 -35.17 -0.59 24.27
CA ALA A 131 -34.29 0.18 25.14
C ALA A 131 -33.00 -0.58 25.47
N ASP A 132 -33.11 -1.87 25.78
CA ASP A 132 -31.93 -2.73 26.03
C ASP A 132 -31.03 -2.86 24.78
N CYS A 133 -31.63 -3.03 23.59
CA CYS A 133 -30.85 -3.15 22.35
C CYS A 133 -30.05 -1.87 22.08
N LEU A 134 -30.67 -0.71 22.28
CA LEU A 134 -30.02 0.59 22.09
C LEU A 134 -28.87 0.80 23.08
N GLN A 135 -28.98 0.29 24.31
CA GLN A 135 -27.91 0.38 25.31
C GLN A 135 -26.63 -0.36 24.89
N ILE A 136 -26.77 -1.44 24.10
CA ILE A 136 -25.64 -2.22 23.58
C ILE A 136 -25.24 -1.83 22.14
N GLY A 137 -25.70 -0.67 21.66
CA GLY A 137 -25.36 -0.16 20.32
C GLY A 137 -26.04 -0.90 19.16
N ALA A 138 -27.15 -1.57 19.42
CA ALA A 138 -27.96 -2.27 18.42
C ALA A 138 -29.40 -1.75 18.39
N ASP A 139 -30.21 -2.22 17.44
CA ASP A 139 -31.66 -2.00 17.48
C ASP A 139 -32.38 -3.36 17.38
N LEU A 140 -33.66 -3.39 17.71
CA LEU A 140 -34.48 -4.56 17.49
C LEU A 140 -34.42 -4.98 16.03
N VAL A 141 -34.25 -6.29 15.81
CA VAL A 141 -34.25 -6.83 14.45
C VAL A 141 -35.61 -6.60 13.79
N ILE A 142 -35.56 -6.07 12.57
CA ILE A 142 -36.72 -6.02 11.67
C ILE A 142 -36.43 -7.03 10.57
N ILE A 143 -37.17 -8.13 10.59
CA ILE A 143 -37.02 -9.21 9.61
C ILE A 143 -37.70 -8.77 8.32
N ASN A 144 -36.89 -8.43 7.31
CA ASN A 144 -37.37 -7.85 6.06
C ASN A 144 -37.45 -8.86 4.91
N SER A 145 -37.07 -10.13 5.12
CA SER A 145 -37.12 -11.15 4.09
C SER A 145 -37.40 -12.55 4.62
N LYS A 146 -38.00 -13.39 3.77
CA LYS A 146 -38.20 -14.82 4.07
C LYS A 146 -36.87 -15.55 4.30
N ALA A 147 -35.81 -15.13 3.60
CA ALA A 147 -34.47 -15.67 3.81
C ALA A 147 -33.95 -15.38 5.22
N GLU A 148 -34.04 -14.12 5.68
CA GLU A 148 -33.66 -13.73 7.04
C GLU A 148 -34.51 -14.47 8.09
N GLN A 149 -35.82 -14.61 7.85
CA GLN A 149 -36.70 -15.37 8.74
C GLN A 149 -36.29 -16.83 8.88
N LEU A 150 -35.95 -17.50 7.77
CA LEU A 150 -35.51 -18.90 7.78
C LEU A 150 -34.14 -19.07 8.46
N LEU A 151 -33.25 -18.08 8.34
CA LEU A 151 -31.93 -18.12 8.96
C LEU A 151 -32.00 -17.94 10.48
N VAL A 152 -32.95 -17.12 10.96
CA VAL A 152 -33.16 -16.84 12.38
C VAL A 152 -33.98 -17.94 13.08
N HIS A 153 -34.77 -18.72 12.35
CA HIS A 153 -35.67 -19.75 12.89
C HIS A 153 -35.10 -21.19 12.83
N ARG A 154 -33.80 -21.34 12.54
CA ARG A 154 -33.10 -22.64 12.53
C ARG A 154 -32.41 -22.88 13.85
#